data_AF-A0A7J3W6P6-F1
#
_entry.id   AF-A0A7J3W6P6-F1
#
_cell.length_a   1.000
_cell.length_b   1.000
_cell.length_c   1.000
_cell.angle_alpha   90.00
_cell.angle_beta   90.00
_cell.angle_gamma   90.00
#
_symmetry.space_group_name_H-M   'P 1'
#
loop_
_entity.id
_entity.type
_entity.pdbx_description
1 polymer ?
#
loop_
_entity_poly.entity_id
_entity_poly.type
_entity_poly.pdbx_seq_one_letter_code
_entity_poly.pdbx_strand_id
1 'polypeptide(L)'
;MSGERIEEVKITIPVLAWVIIITALLTIVGNIFVYFLPFPFTCNMNAGDLIATPGVDLLGMPFMVTLIVGALMSISSIRRRLTTVNLMLLYVVALASSAFANQDSPWREAFEPVIARVGTDPAVMAYVPEFVSPPREAAEALIRGTGSITAIPWGQLLPAIIWRFFTFAFFAGISVGLISIFRRQWIDVERLAYPQVAAAYNAIVGVGEVRNPKWTGRIIFILGFLIGFGLELIRACTLFFPWFPDVYSWRTATCGPGTHHLSFPGTTWHYGLAKHTPFYALLLLAPLHSLFSVVFWGIVYEVASAIAVTLGYYTGYVDMGHCGKSWCGQNTPYAEPPLAFGSLIVGVTLGVFVMTIFHERHHIMMTLKIAFGGAGGIEAEEPMSYRTAWLIFVGSFILGIIVFMVAGMSLWASFIV
;
A
#
# COMPACT_ATOMS: atom_id res chain seq x y z
N MET A 1 1.20 4.58 33.59
CA MET A 1 0.79 3.46 32.74
C MET A 1 0.97 2.19 33.54
N SER A 2 -0.13 1.60 33.98
CA SER A 2 -0.14 0.27 34.62
C SER A 2 0.51 -0.74 33.68
N GLY A 3 1.34 -1.64 34.22
CA GLY A 3 2.01 -2.68 33.45
C GLY A 3 1.02 -3.59 32.73
N GLU A 4 0.70 -3.26 31.49
CA GLU A 4 0.09 -4.18 30.55
C GLU A 4 1.11 -5.27 30.27
N ARG A 5 0.80 -6.47 30.78
CA ARG A 5 1.62 -7.66 30.57
C ARG A 5 1.51 -8.01 29.09
N ILE A 6 2.59 -7.85 28.34
CA ILE A 6 2.67 -8.30 26.94
C ILE A 6 2.56 -9.82 26.97
N GLU A 7 1.40 -10.36 26.57
CA GLU A 7 1.23 -11.81 26.44
C GLU A 7 1.90 -12.28 25.14
N GLU A 8 2.97 -13.07 25.27
CA GLU A 8 3.56 -13.76 24.13
C GLU A 8 2.59 -14.83 23.59
N VAL A 9 2.08 -14.59 22.39
CA VAL A 9 1.23 -15.56 21.69
C VAL A 9 2.12 -16.63 21.05
N LYS A 10 2.10 -17.84 21.61
CA LYS A 10 2.79 -18.99 20.99
C LYS A 10 2.04 -19.42 19.73
N ILE A 11 2.68 -19.25 18.57
CA ILE A 11 2.14 -19.73 17.29
C ILE A 11 2.22 -21.27 17.28
N THR A 12 1.06 -21.91 17.27
CA THR A 12 0.95 -23.38 17.16
C THR A 12 0.74 -23.80 15.72
N ILE A 13 1.04 -25.06 15.37
CA ILE A 13 0.81 -25.61 14.03
C ILE A 13 -0.65 -25.41 13.55
N PRO A 14 -1.69 -25.65 14.37
CA PRO A 14 -3.07 -25.39 13.96
C PRO A 14 -3.34 -23.92 13.64
N VAL A 15 -2.75 -22.98 14.41
CA VAL A 15 -2.89 -21.54 14.14
C VAL A 15 -2.23 -21.20 12.81
N LEU A 16 -1.03 -21.71 12.56
CA LEU A 16 -0.33 -21.50 11.29
C LEU A 16 -1.11 -22.06 10.10
N ALA A 17 -1.69 -23.26 10.23
CA ALA A 17 -2.52 -23.85 9.19
C ALA A 17 -3.75 -22.96 8.88
N TRP A 18 -4.43 -22.45 9.92
CA TRP A 18 -5.54 -21.52 9.72
C TRP A 18 -5.10 -20.19 9.10
N VAL A 19 -3.95 -19.65 9.51
CA VAL A 19 -3.36 -18.45 8.90
C VAL A 19 -3.15 -18.67 7.40
N ILE A 20 -2.56 -19.79 6.99
CA ILE A 20 -2.34 -20.12 5.57
C ILE A 20 -3.67 -20.24 4.82
N ILE A 21 -4.63 -20.99 5.37
CA ILE A 21 -5.94 -21.20 4.74
C ILE A 21 -6.68 -19.88 4.58
N ILE A 22 -6.77 -19.06 5.62
CA ILE A 22 -7.49 -17.79 5.60
C ILE A 22 -6.79 -16.81 4.65
N THR A 23 -5.45 -16.74 4.68
CA THR A 23 -4.68 -15.90 3.76
C THR A 23 -4.99 -16.29 2.32
N ALA A 24 -4.92 -17.58 1.99
CA ALA A 24 -5.19 -18.08 0.64
C ALA A 24 -6.63 -17.77 0.20
N LEU A 25 -7.61 -17.99 1.08
CA LEU A 25 -9.02 -17.71 0.78
C LEU A 25 -9.27 -16.22 0.56
N LEU A 26 -8.77 -15.35 1.44
CA LEU A 26 -8.93 -13.90 1.30
C LEU A 26 -8.25 -13.40 0.02
N THR A 27 -7.05 -13.88 -0.26
CA THR A 27 -6.32 -13.50 -1.47
C THR A 27 -7.05 -13.97 -2.73
N ILE A 28 -7.52 -15.22 -2.79
CA ILE A 28 -8.28 -15.74 -3.96
C ILE A 28 -9.57 -14.95 -4.16
N VAL A 29 -10.37 -14.79 -3.10
CA VAL A 29 -11.66 -14.09 -3.19
C VAL A 29 -11.47 -12.63 -3.58
N GLY A 30 -10.49 -11.94 -2.97
CA GLY A 30 -10.17 -10.56 -3.31
C GLY A 30 -9.69 -10.41 -4.75
N ASN A 31 -8.85 -11.32 -5.24
CA ASN A 31 -8.39 -11.32 -6.63
C ASN A 31 -9.51 -11.59 -7.63
N ILE A 32 -10.40 -12.55 -7.36
CA ILE A 32 -11.61 -12.79 -8.17
C ILE A 32 -12.47 -11.53 -8.22
N PHE A 33 -12.68 -10.88 -7.07
CA PHE A 33 -13.46 -9.65 -7.01
C PHE A 33 -12.82 -8.53 -7.86
N VAL A 34 -11.52 -8.27 -7.71
CA VAL A 34 -10.79 -7.25 -8.48
C VAL A 34 -10.82 -7.56 -9.98
N TYR A 35 -10.65 -8.82 -10.38
CA TYR A 35 -10.70 -9.23 -11.78
C TYR A 35 -12.03 -8.90 -12.47
N PHE A 36 -13.14 -9.02 -11.75
CA PHE A 36 -14.48 -8.71 -12.29
C PHE A 36 -14.88 -7.24 -12.16
N LEU A 37 -14.03 -6.38 -11.59
CA LEU A 37 -14.29 -4.94 -11.56
C LEU A 37 -14.06 -4.32 -12.94
N PRO A 38 -14.95 -3.44 -13.41
CA PRO A 38 -14.67 -2.60 -14.58
C PRO A 38 -13.42 -1.74 -14.35
N PHE A 39 -12.61 -1.53 -15.39
CA PHE A 39 -11.32 -0.81 -15.32
C PHE A 39 -11.36 0.54 -14.58
N PRO A 40 -12.36 1.43 -14.76
CA PRO A 40 -12.42 2.68 -14.00
C PRO A 40 -12.56 2.49 -12.47
N PHE A 41 -12.92 1.30 -12.02
CA PHE A 41 -13.25 0.99 -10.64
C PHE A 41 -12.25 0.04 -9.98
N THR A 42 -11.37 -0.61 -10.76
CA THR A 42 -10.25 -1.38 -10.21
C THR A 42 -9.34 -0.50 -9.35
N CYS A 43 -9.27 0.80 -9.65
CA CYS A 43 -8.41 1.76 -8.94
C CYS A 43 -9.01 2.32 -7.66
N ASN A 44 -10.30 2.16 -7.41
CA ASN A 44 -10.93 2.83 -6.26
C ASN A 44 -11.87 1.91 -5.45
N MET A 45 -12.35 0.82 -6.02
CA MET A 45 -13.20 -0.18 -5.35
C MET A 45 -12.44 -1.47 -5.08
N ASN A 46 -11.11 -1.42 -5.00
CA ASN A 46 -10.32 -2.65 -4.91
C ASN A 46 -10.41 -3.25 -3.49
N ALA A 47 -10.34 -4.57 -3.38
CA ALA A 47 -10.52 -5.25 -2.10
C ALA A 47 -9.33 -5.04 -1.15
N GLY A 48 -8.13 -4.89 -1.71
CA GLY A 48 -6.86 -4.80 -1.01
C GLY A 48 -6.51 -3.41 -0.48
N ASP A 49 -7.13 -2.37 -1.01
CA ASP A 49 -6.74 -0.99 -0.83
C ASP A 49 -7.97 -0.08 -0.96
N LEU A 50 -8.39 0.41 0.19
CA LEU A 50 -9.56 1.26 0.38
C LEU A 50 -9.30 2.69 -0.08
N ILE A 51 -8.03 3.12 -0.05
CA ILE A 51 -7.59 4.45 -0.45
C ILE A 51 -6.36 4.27 -1.32
N ALA A 52 -6.55 4.09 -2.63
CA ALA A 52 -5.45 3.95 -3.58
C ALA A 52 -4.79 5.29 -3.89
N THR A 53 -4.17 5.90 -2.87
CA THR A 53 -3.47 7.17 -2.98
C THR A 53 -2.03 6.95 -2.55
N PRO A 54 -1.08 6.98 -3.51
CA PRO A 54 0.32 6.69 -3.25
C PRO A 54 0.86 7.46 -2.03
N GLY A 55 1.40 6.70 -1.07
CA GLY A 55 1.97 7.24 0.16
C GLY A 55 1.01 7.36 1.35
N VAL A 56 -0.29 7.07 1.15
CA VAL A 56 -1.30 7.01 2.23
C VAL A 56 -2.22 5.79 2.09
N ASP A 57 -1.80 4.78 1.36
CA ASP A 57 -2.62 3.61 1.02
C ASP A 57 -3.19 2.96 2.27
N LEU A 58 -4.51 2.82 2.33
CA LEU A 58 -5.21 2.23 3.47
C LEU A 58 -5.73 0.87 3.06
N LEU A 59 -5.05 -0.17 3.53
CA LEU A 59 -5.42 -1.55 3.23
C LEU A 59 -6.85 -1.88 3.73
N GLY A 60 -7.72 -2.28 2.80
CA GLY A 60 -9.16 -2.40 3.04
C GLY A 60 -9.62 -3.71 3.70
N MET A 61 -8.94 -4.82 3.41
CA MET A 61 -9.36 -6.16 3.89
C MET A 61 -9.49 -6.28 5.40
N PRO A 62 -8.61 -5.69 6.25
CA PRO A 62 -8.78 -5.77 7.70
C PRO A 62 -10.11 -5.22 8.20
N PHE A 63 -10.60 -4.14 7.60
CA PHE A 63 -11.89 -3.55 7.95
C PHE A 63 -13.04 -4.44 7.49
N MET A 64 -12.98 -4.98 6.27
CA MET A 64 -13.96 -5.94 5.77
C MET A 64 -14.06 -7.20 6.67
N VAL A 65 -12.91 -7.77 7.06
CA VAL A 65 -12.88 -8.92 7.97
C VAL A 65 -13.48 -8.57 9.33
N THR A 66 -13.20 -7.37 9.84
CA THR A 66 -13.79 -6.86 11.08
C THR A 66 -15.32 -6.78 10.98
N LEU A 67 -15.88 -6.35 9.84
CA LEU A 67 -17.32 -6.34 9.60
C LEU A 67 -17.94 -7.75 9.54
N ILE A 68 -17.29 -8.67 8.80
CA ILE A 68 -17.73 -10.07 8.70
C ILE A 68 -17.75 -10.70 10.09
N VAL A 69 -16.67 -10.51 10.86
CA VAL A 69 -16.57 -10.98 12.24
C VAL A 69 -17.71 -10.39 13.09
N GLY A 70 -17.96 -9.08 13.00
CA GLY A 70 -19.05 -8.43 13.72
C GLY A 70 -20.44 -9.01 13.41
N ALA A 71 -20.73 -9.34 12.14
CA ALA A 71 -21.97 -10.01 11.77
C ALA A 71 -22.04 -11.44 12.35
N LEU A 72 -20.93 -12.17 12.29
CA LEU A 72 -20.80 -13.55 12.77
C LEU A 72 -20.79 -13.66 14.30
N MET A 73 -20.55 -12.57 15.04
CA MET A 73 -20.65 -12.55 16.51
C MET A 73 -22.06 -12.90 17.03
N SER A 74 -23.08 -12.86 16.17
CA SER A 74 -24.42 -13.39 16.47
C SER A 74 -24.42 -14.89 16.79
N ILE A 75 -23.47 -15.62 16.22
CA ILE A 75 -23.36 -17.07 16.37
C ILE A 75 -22.53 -17.38 17.62
N SER A 76 -23.17 -18.01 18.61
CA SER A 76 -22.56 -18.29 19.92
C SER A 76 -21.27 -19.11 19.83
N SER A 77 -21.19 -20.06 18.90
CA SER A 77 -20.00 -20.89 18.65
C SER A 77 -18.81 -20.09 18.12
N ILE A 78 -19.06 -19.10 17.27
CA ILE A 78 -18.02 -18.23 16.70
C ILE A 78 -17.56 -17.24 17.76
N ARG A 79 -18.48 -16.62 18.48
CA ARG A 79 -18.18 -15.65 19.56
C ARG A 79 -17.21 -16.21 20.60
N ARG A 80 -17.35 -17.48 21.00
CA ARG A 80 -16.42 -18.13 21.95
C ARG A 80 -14.98 -18.22 21.45
N ARG A 81 -14.77 -18.16 20.13
CA ARG A 81 -13.46 -18.24 19.49
C ARG A 81 -12.89 -16.86 19.12
N LEU A 82 -13.67 -15.79 19.23
CA LEU A 82 -13.22 -14.42 18.93
C LEU A 82 -12.56 -13.77 20.16
N THR A 83 -11.41 -14.30 20.55
CA THR A 83 -10.54 -13.68 21.56
C THR A 83 -9.78 -12.49 20.94
N THR A 84 -9.27 -11.58 21.77
CA THR A 84 -8.43 -10.44 21.32
C THR A 84 -7.26 -10.91 20.46
N VAL A 85 -6.61 -12.01 20.86
CA VAL A 85 -5.52 -12.65 20.10
C VAL A 85 -5.98 -13.10 18.71
N ASN A 86 -7.12 -13.79 18.62
CA ASN A 86 -7.61 -14.27 17.34
C ASN A 86 -8.07 -13.12 16.42
N LEU A 87 -8.63 -12.05 16.99
CA LEU A 87 -8.97 -10.84 16.24
C LEU A 87 -7.72 -10.13 15.70
N MET A 88 -6.66 -10.06 16.51
CA MET A 88 -5.37 -9.48 16.09
C MET A 88 -4.70 -10.33 15.00
N LEU A 89 -4.71 -11.66 15.12
CA LEU A 89 -4.21 -12.55 14.07
C LEU A 89 -5.03 -12.44 12.78
N LEU A 90 -6.36 -12.36 12.87
CA LEU A 90 -7.23 -12.13 11.71
C LEU A 90 -6.94 -10.79 11.05
N TYR A 91 -6.68 -9.74 11.84
CA TYR A 91 -6.30 -8.43 11.32
C TYR A 91 -4.96 -8.51 10.55
N VAL A 92 -3.93 -9.13 11.13
CA VAL A 92 -2.61 -9.29 10.47
C VAL A 92 -2.73 -10.10 9.18
N VAL A 93 -3.50 -11.20 9.20
CA VAL A 93 -3.76 -12.02 8.01
C VAL A 93 -4.48 -11.23 6.93
N ALA A 94 -5.53 -10.49 7.31
CA ALA A 94 -6.28 -9.65 6.38
C ALA A 94 -5.40 -8.56 5.78
N LEU A 95 -4.52 -7.95 6.59
CA LEU A 95 -3.58 -6.91 6.16
C LEU A 95 -2.59 -7.46 5.13
N ALA A 96 -2.00 -8.62 5.41
CA ALA A 96 -1.09 -9.30 4.51
C ALA A 96 -1.79 -9.71 3.20
N SER A 97 -2.99 -10.29 3.27
CA SER A 97 -3.79 -10.62 2.08
C SER A 97 -4.15 -9.39 1.25
N SER A 98 -4.42 -8.25 1.90
CA SER A 98 -4.74 -6.98 1.27
C SER A 98 -3.65 -6.55 0.27
N ALA A 99 -2.37 -6.70 0.66
CA ALA A 99 -1.22 -6.36 -0.18
C ALA A 99 -1.12 -7.21 -1.47
N PHE A 100 -1.74 -8.39 -1.49
CA PHE A 100 -1.75 -9.34 -2.62
C PHE A 100 -3.12 -9.50 -3.29
N ALA A 101 -4.10 -8.72 -2.87
CA ALA A 101 -5.44 -8.72 -3.43
C ALA A 101 -5.85 -7.28 -3.81
N ASN A 102 -4.88 -6.58 -4.37
CA ASN A 102 -4.93 -5.19 -4.81
C ASN A 102 -4.84 -5.18 -6.35
N GLN A 103 -5.35 -4.13 -7.00
CA GLN A 103 -5.01 -3.85 -8.40
C GLN A 103 -3.48 -3.81 -8.63
N ASP A 104 -2.69 -3.18 -7.77
CA ASP A 104 -1.24 -3.05 -7.99
C ASP A 104 -0.53 -4.40 -7.91
N SER A 105 -0.98 -5.28 -7.03
CA SER A 105 -0.44 -6.63 -6.91
C SER A 105 -1.57 -7.64 -6.67
N PRO A 106 -1.75 -8.65 -7.54
CA PRO A 106 -0.84 -9.08 -8.59
C PRO A 106 -1.10 -8.47 -9.99
N TRP A 107 -2.13 -7.63 -10.18
CA TRP A 107 -2.70 -7.37 -11.51
C TRP A 107 -1.98 -6.31 -12.35
N ARG A 108 -1.46 -5.25 -11.74
CA ARG A 108 -0.87 -4.11 -12.44
C ARG A 108 0.64 -4.06 -12.26
N GLU A 109 1.17 -3.56 -11.16
CA GLU A 109 2.61 -3.41 -10.90
C GLU A 109 3.36 -4.76 -10.85
N ALA A 110 2.72 -5.82 -10.37
CA ALA A 110 3.34 -7.15 -10.34
C ALA A 110 3.23 -7.92 -11.67
N PHE A 111 2.20 -7.66 -12.47
CA PHE A 111 2.02 -8.28 -13.79
C PHE A 111 2.75 -7.50 -14.88
N GLU A 112 2.98 -6.20 -14.67
CA GLU A 112 3.62 -5.31 -15.64
C GLU A 112 4.90 -5.91 -16.22
N PRO A 113 5.88 -6.39 -15.43
CA PRO A 113 7.06 -7.05 -15.99
C PRO A 113 6.72 -8.31 -16.78
N VAL A 114 5.73 -9.09 -16.35
CA VAL A 114 5.33 -10.35 -17.01
C VAL A 114 4.69 -10.09 -18.39
N ILE A 115 3.96 -8.98 -18.56
CA ILE A 115 3.32 -8.61 -19.83
C ILE A 115 3.98 -7.43 -20.57
N ALA A 116 5.06 -6.87 -20.04
CA ALA A 116 5.68 -5.64 -20.54
C ALA A 116 6.02 -5.72 -22.03
N ARG A 117 6.51 -6.87 -22.52
CA ARG A 117 6.85 -7.08 -23.94
C ARG A 117 5.68 -6.96 -24.91
N VAL A 118 4.44 -7.01 -24.43
CA VAL A 118 3.24 -6.87 -25.27
C VAL A 118 2.96 -5.40 -25.57
N GLY A 119 3.08 -4.54 -24.56
CA GLY A 119 2.73 -3.11 -24.63
C GLY A 119 3.91 -2.15 -24.76
N THR A 120 5.14 -2.61 -24.56
CA THR A 120 6.35 -1.76 -24.58
C THR A 120 7.09 -1.90 -25.89
N ASP A 121 7.69 -0.79 -26.35
CA ASP A 121 8.49 -0.74 -27.57
C ASP A 121 9.64 -1.80 -27.54
N PRO A 122 9.83 -2.59 -28.61
CA PRO A 122 10.90 -3.58 -28.68
C PRO A 122 12.30 -3.01 -28.42
N ALA A 123 12.56 -1.74 -28.78
CA ALA A 123 13.84 -1.08 -28.54
C ALA A 123 14.12 -0.89 -27.05
N VAL A 124 13.08 -0.63 -26.23
CA VAL A 124 13.21 -0.56 -24.77
C VAL A 124 13.36 -1.95 -24.19
N MET A 125 12.56 -2.90 -24.67
CA MET A 125 12.55 -4.27 -24.16
C MET A 125 13.81 -5.08 -24.51
N ALA A 126 14.63 -4.59 -25.45
CA ALA A 126 15.94 -5.17 -25.76
C ALA A 126 16.92 -5.13 -24.57
N TYR A 127 16.72 -4.20 -23.63
CA TYR A 127 17.56 -4.07 -22.44
C TYR A 127 17.05 -4.86 -21.23
N VAL A 128 15.85 -5.45 -21.33
CA VAL A 128 15.23 -6.20 -20.24
C VAL A 128 15.50 -7.70 -20.44
N PRO A 129 16.07 -8.42 -19.46
CA PRO A 129 16.27 -9.87 -19.58
C PRO A 129 14.96 -10.67 -19.60
N GLU A 130 14.97 -11.84 -20.25
CA GLU A 130 13.78 -12.70 -20.36
C GLU A 130 13.31 -13.27 -19.02
N PHE A 131 14.22 -13.47 -18.05
CA PHE A 131 13.85 -13.91 -16.71
C PHE A 131 13.24 -12.78 -15.84
N VAL A 132 13.23 -11.53 -16.33
CA VAL A 132 12.52 -10.41 -15.71
C VAL A 132 11.18 -10.19 -16.42
N SER A 133 11.22 -10.22 -17.75
CA SER A 133 10.06 -10.11 -18.61
C SER A 133 10.08 -11.21 -19.67
N PRO A 134 9.18 -12.21 -19.58
CA PRO A 134 9.21 -13.40 -20.43
C PRO A 134 9.03 -13.05 -21.91
N PRO A 135 9.36 -13.98 -22.82
CA PRO A 135 9.14 -13.80 -24.25
C PRO A 135 7.71 -13.36 -24.57
N ARG A 136 7.56 -12.57 -25.65
CA ARG A 136 6.28 -11.96 -26.02
C ARG A 136 5.21 -13.03 -26.24
N GLU A 137 5.54 -14.19 -26.81
CA GLU A 137 4.57 -15.27 -27.00
C GLU A 137 4.01 -15.82 -25.69
N ALA A 138 4.80 -15.92 -24.62
CA ALA A 138 4.32 -16.37 -23.32
C ALA A 138 3.39 -15.33 -22.68
N ALA A 139 3.74 -14.06 -22.78
CA ALA A 139 2.90 -12.97 -22.30
C ALA A 139 1.57 -12.89 -23.07
N GLU A 140 1.59 -13.04 -24.40
CA GLU A 140 0.38 -13.08 -25.22
C GLU A 140 -0.50 -14.30 -24.91
N ALA A 141 0.10 -15.46 -24.67
CA ALA A 141 -0.62 -16.66 -24.25
C ALA A 141 -1.32 -16.47 -22.89
N LEU A 142 -0.70 -15.74 -21.96
CA LEU A 142 -1.26 -15.41 -20.66
C LEU A 142 -2.45 -14.44 -20.77
N ILE A 143 -2.36 -13.44 -21.66
CA ILE A 143 -3.44 -12.46 -21.90
C ILE A 143 -4.62 -13.08 -22.66
N ARG A 144 -4.34 -13.79 -23.76
CA ARG A 144 -5.39 -14.37 -24.62
C ARG A 144 -6.06 -15.57 -23.97
N GLY A 145 -5.39 -16.18 -23.00
CA GLY A 145 -5.78 -17.45 -22.41
C GLY A 145 -5.47 -18.61 -23.35
N THR A 146 -5.02 -19.71 -22.77
CA THR A 146 -4.64 -20.93 -23.51
C THR A 146 -5.75 -21.99 -23.50
N GLY A 147 -6.88 -21.73 -22.83
CA GLY A 147 -8.00 -22.67 -22.67
C GLY A 147 -7.73 -23.86 -21.73
N SER A 148 -6.47 -24.11 -21.35
CA SER A 148 -6.06 -25.12 -20.38
C SER A 148 -4.82 -24.68 -19.60
N ILE A 149 -4.78 -24.99 -18.30
CA ILE A 149 -3.63 -24.74 -17.42
C ILE A 149 -2.37 -25.45 -17.95
N THR A 150 -2.51 -26.62 -18.57
CA THR A 150 -1.39 -27.39 -19.11
C THR A 150 -0.79 -26.80 -20.38
N ALA A 151 -1.55 -25.95 -21.10
CA ALA A 151 -1.09 -25.28 -22.31
C ALA A 151 -0.38 -23.95 -22.03
N ILE A 152 -0.35 -23.50 -20.76
CA ILE A 152 0.39 -22.30 -20.36
C ILE A 152 1.90 -22.61 -20.44
N PRO A 153 2.72 -21.74 -21.05
CA PRO A 153 4.16 -21.95 -21.17
C PRO A 153 4.88 -21.68 -19.84
N TRP A 154 4.62 -22.50 -18.83
CA TRP A 154 5.17 -22.35 -17.48
C TRP A 154 6.70 -22.26 -17.45
N GLY A 155 7.39 -22.98 -18.34
CA GLY A 155 8.86 -22.92 -18.43
C GLY A 155 9.39 -21.53 -18.78
N GLN A 156 8.64 -20.74 -19.55
CA GLN A 156 9.02 -19.37 -19.92
C GLN A 156 8.57 -18.35 -18.86
N LEU A 157 7.47 -18.61 -18.16
CA LEU A 157 6.91 -17.71 -17.14
C LEU A 157 7.57 -17.85 -15.77
N LEU A 158 7.96 -19.07 -15.37
CA LEU A 158 8.50 -19.36 -14.04
C LEU A 158 9.71 -18.51 -13.67
N PRO A 159 10.71 -18.26 -14.55
CA PRO A 159 11.84 -17.40 -14.21
C PRO A 159 11.39 -16.00 -13.78
N ALA A 160 10.45 -15.38 -14.51
CA ALA A 160 9.91 -14.06 -14.17
C ALA A 160 9.12 -14.06 -12.86
N ILE A 161 8.31 -15.10 -12.63
CA ILE A 161 7.55 -15.26 -11.38
C ILE A 161 8.51 -15.41 -10.19
N ILE A 162 9.57 -16.21 -10.32
CA ILE A 162 10.58 -16.44 -9.28
C ILE A 162 11.36 -15.16 -9.00
N TRP A 163 11.81 -14.46 -10.04
CA TRP A 163 12.51 -13.19 -9.90
C TRP A 163 11.65 -12.16 -9.16
N ARG A 164 10.35 -12.07 -9.50
CA ARG A 164 9.41 -11.17 -8.82
C ARG A 164 9.18 -11.58 -7.37
N PHE A 165 9.02 -12.88 -7.10
CA PHE A 165 8.90 -13.40 -5.74
C PHE A 165 10.11 -13.03 -4.89
N PHE A 166 11.33 -13.22 -5.41
CA PHE A 166 12.56 -12.85 -4.68
C PHE A 166 12.65 -11.34 -4.44
N THR A 167 12.32 -10.53 -5.44
CA THR A 167 12.27 -9.07 -5.29
C THR A 167 11.35 -8.69 -4.13
N PHE A 168 10.12 -9.19 -4.11
CA PHE A 168 9.18 -8.94 -3.02
C PHE A 168 9.69 -9.47 -1.67
N ALA A 169 10.19 -10.71 -1.63
CA ALA A 169 10.68 -11.34 -0.40
C ALA A 169 11.84 -10.56 0.23
N PHE A 170 12.73 -10.00 -0.59
CA PHE A 170 13.84 -9.17 -0.11
C PHE A 170 13.37 -7.80 0.39
N PHE A 171 12.43 -7.14 -0.29
CA PHE A 171 11.82 -5.92 0.27
C PHE A 171 11.05 -6.17 1.58
N ALA A 172 10.34 -7.30 1.66
CA ALA A 172 9.66 -7.71 2.89
C ALA A 172 10.68 -7.96 4.01
N GLY A 173 11.80 -8.61 3.71
CA GLY A 173 12.90 -8.84 4.65
C GLY A 173 13.53 -7.54 5.13
N ILE A 174 13.86 -6.60 4.23
CA ILE A 174 14.34 -5.26 4.58
C ILE A 174 13.36 -4.58 5.54
N SER A 175 12.06 -4.59 5.22
CA SER A 175 11.02 -3.97 6.04
C SER A 175 10.91 -4.60 7.43
N VAL A 176 10.92 -5.94 7.52
CA VAL A 176 10.87 -6.69 8.78
C VAL A 176 12.12 -6.41 9.64
N GLY A 177 13.30 -6.38 9.03
CA GLY A 177 14.54 -6.05 9.73
C GLY A 177 14.54 -4.61 10.25
N LEU A 178 14.16 -3.66 9.38
CA LEU A 178 14.11 -2.23 9.71
C LEU A 178 13.14 -1.95 10.86
N ILE A 179 11.88 -2.41 10.75
CA ILE A 179 10.88 -2.16 11.80
C ILE A 179 11.33 -2.79 13.12
N SER A 180 12.00 -3.94 13.10
CA SER A 180 12.48 -4.60 14.31
C SER A 180 13.66 -3.86 14.97
N ILE A 181 14.55 -3.26 14.16
CA ILE A 181 15.66 -2.44 14.67
C ILE A 181 15.14 -1.14 15.32
N PHE A 182 14.17 -0.49 14.68
CA PHE A 182 13.68 0.83 15.09
C PHE A 182 12.42 0.81 15.95
N ARG A 183 11.80 -0.35 16.17
CA ARG A 183 10.53 -0.49 16.92
C ARG A 183 10.54 0.32 18.21
N ARG A 184 11.54 0.13 19.07
CA ARG A 184 11.61 0.85 20.35
C ARG A 184 11.72 2.36 20.18
N GLN A 185 12.54 2.84 19.23
CA GLN A 185 12.66 4.28 19.00
C GLN A 185 11.34 4.86 18.50
N TRP A 186 10.77 4.28 17.45
CA TRP A 186 9.57 4.82 16.83
C TRP A 186 8.31 4.67 17.69
N ILE A 187 8.15 3.54 18.39
CA ILE A 187 6.93 3.23 19.16
C ILE A 187 7.03 3.74 20.59
N ASP A 188 8.12 3.43 21.31
CA ASP A 188 8.18 3.67 22.76
C ASP A 188 8.78 5.04 23.12
N VAL A 189 9.81 5.48 22.37
CA VAL A 189 10.54 6.73 22.63
C VAL A 189 9.86 7.91 21.93
N GLU A 190 9.80 7.88 20.60
CA GLU A 190 9.23 8.95 19.77
C GLU A 190 7.71 8.94 19.75
N ARG A 191 7.10 7.78 19.97
CA ARG A 191 5.64 7.57 19.96
C ARG A 191 5.02 8.12 18.68
N LEU A 192 5.58 7.72 17.55
CA LEU A 192 5.09 8.11 16.23
C LEU A 192 3.59 7.78 16.12
N ALA A 193 2.83 8.73 15.58
CA ALA A 193 1.41 8.53 15.35
C ALA A 193 1.22 7.54 14.19
N TYR A 194 0.43 6.50 14.41
CA TYR A 194 0.00 5.55 13.39
C TYR A 194 -1.51 5.66 13.16
N PRO A 195 -2.02 6.67 12.43
CA PRO A 195 -3.45 6.90 12.24
C PRO A 195 -4.22 5.68 11.72
N GLN A 196 -3.62 4.93 10.79
CA GLN A 196 -4.22 3.73 10.23
C GLN A 196 -4.41 2.62 11.29
N VAL A 197 -3.40 2.42 12.15
CA VAL A 197 -3.46 1.44 13.25
C VAL A 197 -4.47 1.89 14.30
N ALA A 198 -4.57 3.18 14.59
CA ALA A 198 -5.57 3.73 15.50
C ALA A 198 -7.00 3.49 14.97
N ALA A 199 -7.24 3.68 13.67
CA ALA A 199 -8.52 3.39 13.04
C ALA A 199 -8.87 1.90 13.14
N ALA A 200 -7.90 1.02 12.85
CA ALA A 200 -8.05 -0.42 12.98
C ALA A 200 -8.35 -0.88 14.43
N TYR A 201 -7.60 -0.36 15.40
CA TYR A 201 -7.80 -0.66 16.82
C TYR A 201 -9.22 -0.30 17.26
N ASN A 202 -9.70 0.91 16.93
CA ASN A 202 -11.05 1.35 17.25
C ASN A 202 -12.13 0.50 16.57
N ALA A 203 -11.88 0.02 15.35
CA ALA A 203 -12.80 -0.89 14.66
C ALA A 203 -12.90 -2.25 15.37
N ILE A 204 -11.77 -2.82 15.78
CA ILE A 204 -11.71 -4.10 16.51
C ILE A 204 -12.41 -3.99 17.87
N VAL A 205 -12.09 -2.95 18.65
CA VAL A 205 -12.73 -2.67 19.94
C VAL A 205 -14.23 -2.44 19.75
N GLY A 206 -14.60 -1.65 18.74
CA GLY A 206 -15.99 -1.36 18.44
C GLY A 206 -16.79 -2.62 18.13
N VAL A 207 -16.25 -3.54 17.33
CA VAL A 207 -16.90 -4.84 17.06
C VAL A 207 -17.00 -5.70 18.31
N GLY A 208 -15.96 -5.75 19.15
CA GLY A 208 -15.97 -6.49 20.41
C GLY A 208 -17.04 -5.99 21.40
N GLU A 209 -17.19 -4.67 21.50
CA GLU A 209 -18.03 -4.00 22.50
C GLU A 209 -19.41 -3.55 21.99
N VAL A 210 -19.71 -3.63 20.68
CA VAL A 210 -20.99 -3.12 20.10
C VAL A 210 -22.24 -3.72 20.75
N ARG A 211 -22.12 -4.89 21.40
CA ARG A 211 -23.19 -5.58 22.11
C ARG A 211 -23.29 -5.22 23.57
N ASN A 212 -22.27 -4.59 24.14
CA ASN A 212 -22.27 -4.13 25.51
C ASN A 212 -23.15 -2.87 25.62
N PRO A 213 -24.33 -2.94 26.26
CA PRO A 213 -25.21 -1.79 26.37
C PRO A 213 -24.61 -0.65 27.22
N LYS A 214 -23.57 -0.95 28.03
CA LYS A 214 -22.87 0.03 28.86
C LYS A 214 -21.74 0.76 28.12
N TRP A 215 -21.40 0.34 26.90
CA TRP A 215 -20.34 0.99 26.14
C TRP A 215 -20.82 2.36 25.60
N THR A 216 -20.27 3.44 26.14
CA THR A 216 -20.64 4.83 25.78
C THR A 216 -20.48 5.12 24.28
N GLY A 217 -19.48 4.50 23.63
CA GLY A 217 -19.20 4.69 22.20
C GLY A 217 -20.16 3.95 21.26
N ARG A 218 -21.08 3.13 21.78
CA ARG A 218 -21.91 2.20 20.98
C ARG A 218 -22.74 2.89 19.90
N ILE A 219 -23.47 3.94 20.27
CA ILE A 219 -24.35 4.64 19.33
C ILE A 219 -23.52 5.34 18.25
N ILE A 220 -22.43 6.01 18.65
CA ILE A 220 -21.53 6.70 17.71
C ILE A 220 -20.92 5.71 16.72
N PHE A 221 -20.47 4.55 17.19
CA PHE A 221 -19.93 3.49 16.34
C PHE A 221 -20.96 2.96 15.33
N ILE A 222 -22.19 2.66 15.79
CA ILE A 222 -23.27 2.17 14.92
C ILE A 222 -23.66 3.24 13.90
N LEU A 223 -23.81 4.50 14.31
CA LEU A 223 -24.13 5.60 13.40
C LEU A 223 -23.03 5.82 12.37
N GLY A 224 -21.76 5.82 12.80
CA GLY A 224 -20.61 5.93 11.90
C GLY A 224 -20.59 4.79 10.88
N PHE A 225 -20.85 3.56 11.32
CA PHE A 225 -20.97 2.40 10.43
C PHE A 225 -22.12 2.55 9.44
N LEU A 226 -23.32 2.92 9.89
CA LEU A 226 -24.49 3.07 9.02
C LEU A 226 -24.31 4.19 7.99
N ILE A 227 -23.71 5.32 8.40
CA ILE A 227 -23.40 6.43 7.50
C ILE A 227 -22.35 5.99 6.47
N GLY A 228 -21.23 5.41 6.92
CA GLY A 228 -20.17 4.92 6.03
C GLY A 228 -20.68 3.87 5.04
N PHE A 229 -21.46 2.89 5.52
CA PHE A 229 -22.09 1.88 4.68
C PHE A 229 -23.07 2.50 3.68
N GLY A 230 -23.89 3.46 4.09
CA GLY A 230 -24.81 4.16 3.18
C GLY A 230 -24.08 4.93 2.07
N LEU A 231 -23.00 5.64 2.42
CA LEU A 231 -22.17 6.39 1.45
C LEU A 231 -21.52 5.44 0.44
N GLU A 232 -20.90 4.36 0.90
CA GLU A 232 -20.25 3.37 0.03
C GLU A 232 -21.26 2.53 -0.75
N LEU A 233 -22.46 2.27 -0.22
CA LEU A 233 -23.53 1.57 -0.95
C LEU A 233 -24.05 2.43 -2.12
N ILE A 234 -24.30 3.72 -1.90
CA ILE A 234 -24.70 4.65 -2.97
C ILE A 234 -23.64 4.67 -4.07
N ARG A 235 -22.37 4.74 -3.67
CA ARG A 235 -21.25 4.64 -4.58
C ARG A 235 -21.27 3.31 -5.33
N ALA A 236 -21.30 2.16 -4.65
CA ALA A 236 -21.34 0.85 -5.28
C ALA A 236 -22.52 0.71 -6.27
N CYS A 237 -23.73 1.18 -5.90
CA CYS A 237 -24.88 1.20 -6.79
C CYS A 237 -24.64 2.04 -8.05
N THR A 238 -24.01 3.20 -7.91
CA THR A 238 -23.60 4.04 -9.03
C THR A 238 -22.65 3.30 -9.98
N LEU A 239 -21.86 2.36 -9.49
CA LEU A 239 -20.89 1.65 -10.34
C LEU A 239 -21.48 0.40 -10.98
N PHE A 240 -22.22 -0.41 -10.22
CA PHE A 240 -22.76 -1.68 -10.69
C PHE A 240 -24.02 -1.54 -11.54
N PHE A 241 -24.79 -0.46 -11.36
CA PHE A 241 -26.06 -0.28 -12.03
C PHE A 241 -26.04 0.98 -12.90
N PRO A 242 -25.87 0.85 -14.24
CA PRO A 242 -25.84 1.99 -15.16
C PRO A 242 -27.05 2.95 -15.03
N TRP A 243 -28.21 2.43 -14.63
CA TRP A 243 -29.43 3.23 -14.42
C TRP A 243 -29.47 4.00 -13.09
N PHE A 244 -28.67 3.61 -12.10
CA PHE A 244 -28.63 4.29 -10.80
C PHE A 244 -28.00 5.68 -10.95
N PRO A 245 -28.56 6.73 -10.32
CA PRO A 245 -28.08 8.10 -10.48
C PRO A 245 -26.66 8.26 -9.92
N ASP A 246 -25.81 8.96 -10.67
CA ASP A 246 -24.45 9.26 -10.26
C ASP A 246 -24.39 10.47 -9.32
N VAL A 247 -24.87 10.28 -8.08
CA VAL A 247 -25.04 11.33 -7.07
C VAL A 247 -23.72 12.01 -6.71
N TYR A 248 -22.60 11.27 -6.75
CA TYR A 248 -21.26 11.78 -6.40
C TYR A 248 -20.36 12.02 -7.62
N SER A 249 -20.92 11.94 -8.83
CA SER A 249 -20.19 12.15 -10.08
C SER A 249 -19.00 11.16 -10.25
N TRP A 250 -19.08 9.92 -9.80
CA TRP A 250 -18.01 8.92 -9.96
C TRP A 250 -17.78 8.51 -11.42
N ARG A 251 -18.78 8.64 -12.30
CA ARG A 251 -18.67 8.29 -13.73
C ARG A 251 -18.13 9.45 -14.58
N THR A 252 -18.13 10.67 -14.05
CA THR A 252 -17.72 11.87 -14.77
C THR A 252 -16.63 12.61 -13.98
N ALA A 253 -15.66 13.23 -14.66
CA ALA A 253 -14.67 14.08 -14.01
C ALA A 253 -13.98 13.43 -12.77
N THR A 254 -13.67 12.13 -12.84
CA THR A 254 -13.04 11.38 -11.74
C THR A 254 -11.91 10.53 -12.31
N CYS A 255 -10.72 10.61 -11.71
CA CYS A 255 -9.58 9.79 -12.07
C CYS A 255 -9.63 8.42 -11.38
N GLY A 256 -8.74 7.51 -11.80
CA GLY A 256 -8.63 6.15 -11.25
C GLY A 256 -8.69 6.09 -9.71
N PRO A 257 -7.76 6.74 -8.99
CA PRO A 257 -7.76 6.88 -7.52
C PRO A 257 -8.96 7.59 -6.88
N GLY A 258 -10.04 7.85 -7.62
CA GLY A 258 -11.21 8.55 -7.10
C GLY A 258 -10.97 10.03 -6.83
N THR A 259 -10.05 10.68 -7.55
CA THR A 259 -9.84 12.14 -7.43
C THR A 259 -10.74 12.88 -8.43
N HIS A 260 -11.52 13.85 -7.94
CA HIS A 260 -12.36 14.71 -8.75
C HIS A 260 -11.55 15.73 -9.54
N HIS A 261 -11.85 15.84 -10.83
CA HIS A 261 -11.25 16.81 -11.73
C HIS A 261 -11.91 18.17 -11.54
N LEU A 262 -11.19 19.10 -10.92
CA LEU A 262 -11.49 20.53 -10.97
C LEU A 262 -10.69 21.17 -12.12
N SER A 263 -10.97 20.77 -13.35
CA SER A 263 -10.26 21.28 -14.53
C SER A 263 -11.09 22.35 -15.25
N PHE A 264 -10.87 23.61 -14.88
CA PHE A 264 -11.31 24.74 -15.69
C PHE A 264 -10.43 24.83 -16.95
N PRO A 265 -11.00 24.95 -18.17
CA PRO A 265 -10.19 25.16 -19.36
C PRO A 265 -9.21 26.33 -19.19
N GLY A 266 -7.95 26.15 -19.60
CA GLY A 266 -6.91 27.18 -19.47
C GLY A 266 -6.22 27.28 -18.10
N THR A 267 -6.59 26.44 -17.12
CA THR A 267 -5.93 26.47 -15.79
C THR A 267 -4.66 25.62 -15.74
N THR A 268 -3.67 26.09 -15.00
CA THR A 268 -2.49 25.31 -14.62
C THR A 268 -2.71 24.48 -13.35
N TRP A 269 -3.86 24.64 -12.70
CA TRP A 269 -4.21 23.90 -11.49
C TRP A 269 -4.27 22.38 -11.75
N HIS A 270 -3.58 21.61 -10.91
CA HIS A 270 -3.46 20.16 -11.05
C HIS A 270 -3.93 19.39 -9.81
N TYR A 271 -4.17 20.03 -8.65
CA TYR A 271 -4.74 19.33 -7.48
C TYR A 271 -6.22 19.00 -7.65
N GLY A 272 -6.59 17.79 -7.27
CA GLY A 272 -7.96 17.33 -7.31
C GLY A 272 -8.49 17.03 -5.92
N LEU A 273 -9.81 16.95 -5.80
CA LEU A 273 -10.46 16.60 -4.54
C LEU A 273 -10.64 15.09 -4.47
N ALA A 274 -10.02 14.42 -3.51
CA ALA A 274 -10.28 13.01 -3.26
C ALA A 274 -11.78 12.82 -2.98
N LYS A 275 -12.46 11.89 -3.66
CA LYS A 275 -13.87 11.56 -3.41
C LYS A 275 -14.05 10.48 -2.34
N HIS A 276 -12.95 9.85 -1.94
CA HIS A 276 -12.93 8.83 -0.90
C HIS A 276 -13.25 9.43 0.46
N THR A 277 -14.43 9.15 0.99
CA THR A 277 -14.82 9.60 2.33
C THR A 277 -13.90 9.08 3.45
N PRO A 278 -13.33 7.85 3.38
CA PRO A 278 -12.37 7.40 4.38
C PRO A 278 -11.08 8.23 4.43
N PHE A 279 -10.68 8.84 3.32
CA PHE A 279 -9.47 9.68 3.26
C PHE A 279 -9.60 10.90 4.19
N TYR A 280 -10.72 11.62 4.14
CA TYR A 280 -10.95 12.75 5.03
C TYR A 280 -11.05 12.33 6.50
N ALA A 281 -11.61 11.16 6.78
CA ALA A 281 -11.64 10.61 8.14
C ALA A 281 -10.24 10.32 8.68
N LEU A 282 -9.32 9.81 7.85
CA LEU A 282 -7.91 9.64 8.22
C LEU A 282 -7.21 10.99 8.40
N LEU A 283 -7.46 11.98 7.55
CA LEU A 283 -6.86 13.31 7.69
C LEU A 283 -7.26 13.99 9.00
N LEU A 284 -8.45 13.72 9.55
CA LEU A 284 -8.85 14.20 10.88
C LEU A 284 -8.02 13.60 12.02
N LEU A 285 -7.36 12.47 11.79
CA LEU A 285 -6.43 11.83 12.74
C LEU A 285 -4.98 12.26 12.51
N ALA A 286 -4.69 12.96 11.41
CA ALA A 286 -3.34 13.40 11.07
C ALA A 286 -2.94 14.65 11.88
N PRO A 287 -1.65 14.79 12.25
CA PRO A 287 -1.19 15.98 12.95
C PRO A 287 -1.37 17.26 12.13
N LEU A 288 -1.85 18.34 12.78
CA LEU A 288 -2.15 19.61 12.11
C LEU A 288 -0.93 20.23 11.39
N HIS A 289 0.27 20.09 11.96
CA HIS A 289 1.49 20.60 11.34
C HIS A 289 1.82 19.87 10.02
N SER A 290 1.55 18.57 9.94
CA SER A 290 1.72 17.79 8.71
C SER A 290 0.72 18.22 7.65
N LEU A 291 -0.56 18.40 8.03
CA LEU A 291 -1.59 18.91 7.13
C LEU A 291 -1.25 20.31 6.60
N PHE A 292 -0.78 21.20 7.47
CA PHE A 292 -0.34 22.53 7.06
C PHE A 292 0.82 22.46 6.07
N SER A 293 1.83 21.62 6.33
CA SER A 293 2.97 21.42 5.44
C SER A 293 2.54 20.92 4.05
N VAL A 294 1.63 19.93 4.00
CA VAL A 294 1.09 19.40 2.74
C VAL A 294 0.38 20.50 1.94
N VAL A 295 -0.48 21.28 2.60
CA VAL A 295 -1.21 22.37 1.92
C VAL A 295 -0.25 23.46 1.44
N PHE A 296 0.68 23.89 2.29
CA PHE A 296 1.63 24.94 1.96
C PHE A 296 2.52 24.55 0.76
N TRP A 297 3.16 23.38 0.81
CA TRP A 297 4.01 22.92 -0.28
C TRP A 297 3.23 22.57 -1.54
N GLY A 298 1.97 22.16 -1.41
CA GLY A 298 1.09 22.04 -2.55
C GLY A 298 0.85 23.38 -3.25
N ILE A 299 0.55 24.44 -2.50
CA ILE A 299 0.40 25.78 -3.08
C ILE A 299 1.70 26.23 -3.76
N VAL A 300 2.87 25.96 -3.15
CA VAL A 300 4.17 26.27 -3.76
C VAL A 300 4.34 25.54 -5.10
N TYR A 301 3.98 24.25 -5.18
CA TYR A 301 3.98 23.48 -6.42
C TYR A 301 3.10 24.14 -7.49
N GLU A 302 1.87 24.53 -7.13
CA GLU A 302 0.92 25.12 -8.09
C GLU A 302 1.43 26.47 -8.61
N VAL A 303 1.97 27.31 -7.74
CA VAL A 303 2.53 28.61 -8.12
C VAL A 303 3.75 28.43 -9.04
N ALA A 304 4.67 27.52 -8.70
CA ALA A 304 5.84 27.24 -9.52
C ALA A 304 5.44 26.68 -10.90
N SER A 305 4.49 25.75 -10.93
CA SER A 305 3.95 25.18 -12.17
C SER A 305 3.28 26.24 -13.03
N ALA A 306 2.46 27.10 -12.43
CA ALA A 306 1.82 28.22 -13.13
C ALA A 306 2.84 29.15 -13.78
N ILE A 307 3.88 29.55 -13.02
CA ILE A 307 4.96 30.39 -13.54
C ILE A 307 5.64 29.69 -14.74
N ALA A 308 6.05 28.43 -14.59
CA ALA A 308 6.74 27.71 -15.65
C ALA A 308 5.90 27.53 -16.91
N VAL A 309 4.59 27.27 -16.77
CA VAL A 309 3.67 27.20 -17.91
C VAL A 309 3.53 28.57 -18.59
N THR A 310 3.40 29.66 -17.82
CA THR A 310 3.30 31.02 -18.40
C THR A 310 4.58 31.46 -19.12
N LEU A 311 5.74 30.93 -18.72
CA LEU A 311 7.02 31.14 -19.41
C LEU A 311 7.19 30.25 -20.66
N GLY A 312 6.24 29.36 -20.94
CA GLY A 312 6.21 28.52 -22.14
C GLY A 312 6.99 27.21 -22.03
N TYR A 313 7.42 26.79 -20.84
CA TYR A 313 8.18 25.55 -20.67
C TYR A 313 7.35 24.27 -20.89
N TYR A 314 6.04 24.33 -20.67
CA TYR A 314 5.14 23.16 -20.73
C TYR A 314 3.98 23.43 -21.69
N THR A 315 4.24 23.33 -22.99
CA THR A 315 3.24 23.59 -24.03
C THR A 315 2.16 22.51 -24.03
N GLY A 316 0.88 22.92 -24.12
CA GLY A 316 -0.27 22.01 -24.06
C GLY A 316 -0.62 21.53 -22.65
N TYR A 317 0.09 21.99 -21.61
CA TYR A 317 -0.21 21.60 -20.22
C TYR A 317 -1.63 21.98 -19.82
N VAL A 318 -2.08 23.19 -20.17
CA VAL A 318 -3.43 23.67 -19.82
C VAL A 318 -4.56 22.91 -20.52
N ASP A 319 -4.27 22.31 -21.67
CA ASP A 319 -5.19 21.50 -22.48
C ASP A 319 -5.20 20.03 -22.04
N MET A 320 -4.23 19.62 -21.21
CA MET A 320 -4.13 18.27 -20.69
C MET A 320 -5.23 17.99 -19.66
N GLY A 321 -5.79 16.79 -19.72
CA GLY A 321 -6.70 16.30 -18.68
C GLY A 321 -6.03 16.24 -17.32
N HIS A 322 -6.83 16.33 -16.25
CA HIS A 322 -6.34 16.39 -14.85
C HIS A 322 -5.34 15.27 -14.50
N CYS A 323 -5.64 14.01 -14.78
CA CYS A 323 -4.69 12.91 -14.53
C CYS A 323 -3.38 13.10 -15.28
N GLY A 324 -3.45 13.61 -16.51
CA GLY A 324 -2.26 13.83 -17.30
C GLY A 324 -1.37 14.88 -16.67
N LYS A 325 -1.94 15.98 -16.16
CA LYS A 325 -1.18 17.05 -15.49
C LYS A 325 -0.34 16.56 -14.31
N SER A 326 -0.79 15.50 -13.64
CA SER A 326 -0.12 14.92 -12.47
C SER A 326 0.77 13.72 -12.80
N TRP A 327 0.44 12.92 -13.82
CA TRP A 327 1.05 11.59 -14.04
C TRP A 327 1.60 11.36 -15.45
N CYS A 328 1.33 12.21 -16.44
CA CYS A 328 1.93 12.06 -17.76
C CYS A 328 3.42 12.38 -17.71
N GLY A 329 4.21 11.56 -18.41
CA GLY A 329 5.67 11.65 -18.43
C GLY A 329 6.25 12.73 -19.35
N GLN A 330 5.41 13.52 -20.04
CA GLN A 330 5.86 14.53 -21.01
C GLN A 330 5.07 15.83 -20.88
N ASN A 331 5.72 16.97 -21.13
CA ASN A 331 5.15 18.32 -21.01
C ASN A 331 4.50 18.61 -19.64
N THR A 332 5.03 18.04 -18.55
CA THR A 332 4.53 18.26 -17.19
C THR A 332 5.63 18.77 -16.25
N PRO A 333 5.28 19.65 -15.28
CA PRO A 333 6.15 20.03 -14.17
C PRO A 333 6.68 18.86 -13.34
N TYR A 334 5.97 17.73 -13.35
CA TYR A 334 6.36 16.54 -12.62
C TYR A 334 7.54 15.82 -13.28
N ALA A 335 7.51 15.62 -14.59
CA ALA A 335 8.50 14.79 -15.29
C ALA A 335 9.65 15.58 -15.92
N GLU A 336 9.41 16.82 -16.37
CA GLU A 336 10.37 17.54 -17.23
C GLU A 336 10.94 18.82 -16.59
N PRO A 337 12.18 19.20 -16.97
CA PRO A 337 12.75 20.50 -16.61
C PRO A 337 11.87 21.69 -17.04
N PRO A 338 11.96 22.86 -16.37
CA PRO A 338 12.93 23.19 -15.32
C PRO A 338 12.56 22.72 -13.91
N LEU A 339 11.32 22.27 -13.65
CA LEU A 339 10.88 21.92 -12.30
C LEU A 339 11.17 20.46 -11.92
N ALA A 340 10.82 19.51 -12.80
CA ALA A 340 11.07 18.07 -12.63
C ALA A 340 10.78 17.55 -11.20
N PHE A 341 9.60 17.87 -10.64
CA PHE A 341 9.26 17.54 -9.24
C PHE A 341 9.34 16.04 -8.90
N GLY A 342 9.17 15.15 -9.87
CA GLY A 342 9.37 13.71 -9.69
C GLY A 342 10.79 13.36 -9.21
N SER A 343 11.81 14.06 -9.75
CA SER A 343 13.20 13.88 -9.29
C SER A 343 13.42 14.45 -7.88
N LEU A 344 12.71 15.53 -7.52
CA LEU A 344 12.75 16.09 -6.17
C LEU A 344 12.24 15.08 -5.13
N ILE A 345 11.17 14.34 -5.43
CA ILE A 345 10.63 13.31 -4.52
C ILE A 345 11.70 12.26 -4.20
N VAL A 346 12.42 11.76 -5.21
CA VAL A 346 13.52 10.80 -5.00
C VAL A 346 14.61 11.40 -4.14
N GLY A 347 15.01 12.65 -4.43
CA GLY A 347 16.03 13.37 -3.66
C GLY A 347 15.63 13.60 -2.20
N VAL A 348 14.37 13.99 -1.94
CA VAL A 348 13.85 14.19 -0.59
C VAL A 348 13.77 12.87 0.16
N THR A 349 13.29 11.79 -0.46
CA THR A 349 13.25 10.46 0.18
C THR A 349 14.66 10.00 0.58
N LEU A 350 15.65 10.16 -0.30
CA LEU A 350 17.04 9.87 0.02
C LEU A 350 17.57 10.78 1.14
N GLY A 351 17.23 12.06 1.10
CA GLY A 351 17.57 13.03 2.15
C GLY A 351 17.00 12.63 3.51
N VAL A 352 15.72 12.25 3.57
CA VAL A 352 15.07 11.76 4.79
C VAL A 352 15.75 10.50 5.29
N PHE A 353 16.06 9.55 4.41
CA PHE A 353 16.81 8.35 4.78
C PHE A 353 18.16 8.68 5.44
N VAL A 354 18.95 9.57 4.83
CA VAL A 354 20.24 10.02 5.38
C VAL A 354 20.05 10.77 6.71
N MET A 355 19.04 11.64 6.80
CA MET A 355 18.71 12.35 8.04
C MET A 355 18.34 11.38 9.16
N THR A 356 17.54 10.35 8.89
CA THR A 356 17.18 9.32 9.87
C THR A 356 18.42 8.59 10.36
N ILE A 357 19.32 8.16 9.47
CA ILE A 357 20.60 7.53 9.87
C ILE A 357 21.40 8.47 10.78
N PHE A 358 21.47 9.75 10.44
CA PHE A 358 22.22 10.73 11.23
C PHE A 358 21.60 10.94 12.62
N HIS A 359 20.29 11.13 12.72
CA HIS A 359 19.61 11.34 14.00
C HIS A 359 19.69 10.10 14.88
N GLU A 360 19.47 8.92 14.29
CA GLU A 360 19.45 7.64 14.99
C GLU A 360 20.82 6.96 15.12
N ARG A 361 21.91 7.63 14.74
CA ARG A 361 23.27 7.05 14.74
C ARG A 361 23.66 6.37 16.06
N HIS A 362 23.25 6.94 17.20
CA HIS A 362 23.55 6.36 18.50
C HIS A 362 22.74 5.08 18.77
N HIS A 363 21.47 5.06 18.37
CA HIS A 363 20.61 3.88 18.46
C HIS A 363 21.11 2.77 17.54
N ILE A 364 21.45 3.11 16.29
CA ILE A 364 22.05 2.18 15.32
C ILE A 364 23.34 1.57 15.89
N MET A 365 24.25 2.40 16.41
CA MET A 365 25.50 1.92 17.02
C MET A 365 25.24 1.04 18.25
N MET A 366 24.25 1.37 19.07
CA MET A 366 23.87 0.57 20.24
C MET A 366 23.35 -0.80 19.81
N THR A 367 22.39 -0.86 18.90
CA THR A 367 21.79 -2.12 18.43
C THR A 367 22.81 -3.01 17.73
N LEU A 368 23.75 -2.44 16.96
CA LEU A 368 24.89 -3.18 16.37
C LEU A 368 25.81 -3.77 17.45
N LYS A 369 26.16 -2.98 18.47
CA LYS A 369 26.97 -3.48 19.60
C LYS A 369 26.27 -4.59 20.37
N ILE A 370 24.95 -4.52 20.53
CA ILE A 370 24.18 -5.58 21.18
C ILE A 370 24.16 -6.83 20.29
N ALA A 371 23.83 -6.66 19.00
CA ALA A 371 23.74 -7.74 18.02
C ALA A 371 25.02 -8.57 17.87
N PHE A 372 26.19 -7.93 17.96
CA PHE A 372 27.50 -8.57 17.74
C PHE A 372 28.41 -8.63 18.97
N GLY A 373 28.03 -7.98 20.07
CA GLY A 373 28.85 -7.84 21.29
C GLY A 373 28.24 -8.44 22.58
N GLY A 374 27.04 -9.02 22.52
CA GLY A 374 26.52 -9.89 23.60
C GLY A 374 25.95 -9.17 24.84
N ALA A 375 25.62 -7.88 24.76
CA ALA A 375 25.01 -7.13 25.87
C ALA A 375 23.49 -7.40 25.97
N GLY A 376 23.12 -8.55 26.56
CA GLY A 376 21.76 -9.14 26.48
C GLY A 376 20.69 -8.63 27.46
N GLY A 377 20.75 -7.40 27.97
CA GLY A 377 19.74 -6.89 28.90
C GLY A 377 18.55 -6.17 28.24
N ILE A 378 18.80 -5.49 27.12
CA ILE A 378 17.84 -4.59 26.48
C ILE A 378 16.92 -5.31 25.48
N GLU A 379 17.34 -6.47 24.97
CA GLU A 379 16.59 -7.24 23.96
C GLU A 379 15.37 -7.99 24.52
N ALA A 380 15.25 -8.11 25.85
CA ALA A 380 14.21 -8.95 26.47
C ALA A 380 12.78 -8.48 26.18
N GLU A 381 12.59 -7.19 25.86
CA GLU A 381 11.29 -6.62 25.50
C GLU A 381 11.09 -6.51 23.98
N GLU A 382 12.06 -6.95 23.18
CA GLU A 382 11.99 -6.87 21.71
C GLU A 382 11.40 -8.14 21.08
N PRO A 383 10.60 -8.01 20.01
CA PRO A 383 9.93 -9.15 19.39
C PRO A 383 10.92 -10.13 18.71
N MET A 384 12.14 -9.69 18.42
CA MET A 384 13.25 -10.51 17.95
C MET A 384 14.58 -9.92 18.39
N SER A 385 15.63 -10.75 18.44
CA SER A 385 16.99 -10.26 18.74
C SER A 385 17.47 -9.27 17.69
N TYR A 386 18.25 -8.26 18.09
CA TYR A 386 18.84 -7.32 17.14
C TYR A 386 19.79 -8.03 16.18
N ARG A 387 20.41 -9.13 16.60
CA ARG A 387 21.22 -9.98 15.71
C ARG A 387 20.39 -10.52 14.55
N THR A 388 19.22 -11.09 14.83
CA THR A 388 18.32 -11.59 13.78
C THR A 388 17.82 -10.44 12.90
N ALA A 389 17.42 -9.32 13.51
CA ALA A 389 16.92 -8.15 12.77
C ALA A 389 17.96 -7.59 11.79
N TRP A 390 19.21 -7.41 12.25
CA TRP A 390 20.32 -6.94 11.39
C TRP A 390 20.70 -7.95 10.32
N LEU A 391 20.71 -9.26 10.63
CA LEU A 391 21.00 -10.29 9.63
C LEU A 391 19.93 -10.34 8.53
N ILE A 392 18.66 -10.24 8.89
CA ILE A 392 17.55 -10.16 7.93
C ILE A 392 17.69 -8.88 7.11
N PHE A 393 17.88 -7.72 7.74
CA PHE A 393 18.00 -6.43 7.06
C PHE A 393 19.17 -6.43 6.05
N VAL A 394 20.39 -6.70 6.51
CA VAL A 394 21.60 -6.67 5.67
C VAL A 394 21.55 -7.77 4.62
N GLY A 395 21.13 -8.97 5.00
CA GLY A 395 21.03 -10.11 4.08
C GLY A 395 20.05 -9.84 2.95
N SER A 396 18.83 -9.37 3.28
CA SER A 396 17.83 -9.03 2.27
C SER A 396 18.24 -7.83 1.41
N PHE A 397 18.91 -6.82 1.98
CA PHE A 397 19.42 -5.67 1.22
C PHE A 397 20.49 -6.08 0.19
N ILE A 398 21.48 -6.88 0.60
CA ILE A 398 22.52 -7.38 -0.30
C ILE A 398 21.92 -8.28 -1.38
N LEU A 399 21.00 -9.18 -1.01
CA LEU A 399 20.33 -10.05 -1.98
C LEU A 399 19.46 -9.26 -2.96
N GLY A 400 18.81 -8.17 -2.51
CA GLY A 400 18.09 -7.23 -3.37
C GLY A 400 19.01 -6.59 -4.41
N ILE A 401 20.16 -6.06 -3.99
CA ILE A 401 21.18 -5.49 -4.89
C ILE A 401 21.60 -6.53 -5.94
N ILE A 402 21.88 -7.76 -5.52
CA ILE A 402 22.29 -8.84 -6.43
C ILE A 402 21.19 -9.15 -7.45
N VAL A 403 19.93 -9.25 -7.02
CA VAL A 403 18.79 -9.51 -7.92
C VAL A 403 18.65 -8.45 -9.01
N PHE A 404 18.83 -7.17 -8.66
CA PHE A 404 18.78 -6.09 -9.63
C PHE A 404 20.02 -6.02 -10.54
N MET A 405 21.21 -6.31 -10.00
CA MET A 405 22.42 -6.39 -10.81
C MET A 405 22.36 -7.53 -11.82
N VAL A 406 21.84 -8.69 -11.44
CA VAL A 406 21.61 -9.81 -12.36
C VAL A 406 20.63 -9.40 -13.47
N ALA A 407 19.63 -8.57 -13.16
CA ALA A 407 18.71 -7.98 -14.13
C ALA A 407 19.34 -6.92 -15.07
N GLY A 408 20.63 -6.61 -14.93
CA GLY A 408 21.36 -5.68 -15.80
C GLY A 408 21.48 -4.26 -15.24
N MET A 409 21.03 -4.00 -14.01
CA MET A 409 21.18 -2.70 -13.37
C MET A 409 22.62 -2.47 -12.88
N SER A 410 23.09 -1.22 -12.93
CA SER A 410 24.37 -0.86 -12.31
C SER A 410 24.31 -0.99 -10.79
N LEU A 411 25.45 -1.22 -10.13
CA LEU A 411 25.52 -1.30 -8.67
C LEU A 411 24.89 -0.07 -7.99
N TRP A 412 25.10 1.13 -8.55
CA TRP A 412 24.54 2.36 -8.02
C TRP A 412 23.01 2.39 -8.11
N ALA A 413 22.46 2.02 -9.28
CA ALA A 413 21.02 1.95 -9.45
C ALA A 413 20.40 0.89 -8.54
N SER A 414 21.02 -0.29 -8.43
CA SER A 414 20.57 -1.39 -7.56
C SER A 414 20.64 -1.08 -6.07
N PHE A 415 21.46 -0.12 -5.65
CA PHE A 415 21.56 0.30 -4.24
C PHE A 415 20.46 1.30 -3.85
N ILE A 416 20.00 2.11 -4.81
CA ILE A 416 19.00 3.15 -4.58
C ILE A 416 17.57 2.59 -4.66
N VAL A 417 17.34 1.64 -5.56
CA VAL A 417 16.08 0.89 -5.70
C VAL A 417 15.95 -0.11 -4.56
#